data_AF-A0A8T5MMR2-F1
#
_entry.id   AF-A0A8T5MMR2-F1
#
_cell.length_a   1.000
_cell.length_b   1.000
_cell.length_c   1.000
_cell.angle_alpha   90.00
_cell.angle_beta   90.00
_cell.angle_gamma   90.00
#
_symmetry.space_group_name_H-M   'P 1'
#
loop_
_entity.id
_entity.type
_entity.pdbx_description
1 polymer ?
#
loop_
_entity_poly.entity_id
_entity_poly.type
_entity_poly.pdbx_seq_one_letter_code
_entity_poly.pdbx_strand_id
1 'polypeptide(L)'
;MDHCQNDFRRSRSALNEYFLDAGKILRYLIGNDEKLDTLIICNPYRQRFVTTDQEVYHALGSVKEYDTFRLNRLSKLFEAVSVRTVARKQLLTDDTVDKLRADALRE
;
A
#
# COMPACT_ATOMS: atom_id res chain seq x y z
N MET A 1 43.21 -8.84 -23.45
CA MET A 1 42.23 -9.93 -23.57
C MET A 1 41.03 -9.52 -22.73
N ASP A 2 40.16 -8.73 -23.34
CA ASP A 2 38.85 -8.39 -22.80
C ASP A 2 37.91 -9.58 -22.98
N HIS A 3 37.18 -9.94 -21.93
CA HIS A 3 35.71 -9.90 -21.93
C HIS A 3 35.14 -10.50 -20.64
N CYS A 4 34.75 -9.57 -19.76
CA CYS A 4 33.66 -9.72 -18.82
C CYS A 4 32.36 -10.05 -19.58
N GLN A 5 31.60 -11.06 -19.18
CA GLN A 5 30.17 -11.10 -19.41
C GLN A 5 29.44 -11.79 -18.24
N ASN A 6 28.69 -10.95 -17.56
CA ASN A 6 27.92 -11.18 -16.36
C ASN A 6 26.47 -11.46 -16.82
N ASP A 7 26.14 -12.72 -17.04
CA ASP A 7 24.80 -13.12 -17.46
C ASP A 7 23.88 -13.34 -16.25
N PHE A 8 23.41 -12.23 -15.68
CA PHE A 8 22.23 -12.22 -14.82
C PHE A 8 21.09 -11.46 -15.50
N ARG A 9 20.73 -11.87 -16.72
CA ARG A 9 19.48 -11.44 -17.38
C ARG A 9 18.31 -12.24 -16.82
N ARG A 10 17.81 -11.81 -15.65
CA ARG A 10 16.51 -12.25 -15.14
C ARG A 10 15.42 -11.49 -15.88
N SER A 11 15.00 -12.00 -17.04
CA SER A 11 13.76 -11.60 -17.68
C SER A 11 12.60 -12.07 -16.79
N ARG A 12 12.16 -11.20 -15.87
CA ARG A 12 10.82 -11.29 -15.29
C ARG A 12 9.92 -10.52 -16.24
N SER A 13 8.90 -11.17 -16.78
CA SER A 13 7.76 -10.47 -17.34
C SER A 13 7.39 -9.32 -16.40
N ALA A 14 7.13 -8.14 -16.96
CA ALA A 14 6.67 -7.00 -16.19
C ALA A 14 5.31 -7.36 -15.57
N LEU A 15 5.33 -8.00 -14.39
CA LEU A 15 4.14 -8.21 -13.59
C LEU A 15 3.52 -6.85 -13.37
N ASN A 16 2.26 -6.70 -13.76
CA ASN A 16 1.53 -5.44 -13.62
C ASN A 16 1.45 -5.13 -12.11
N GLU A 17 2.26 -4.17 -11.66
CA GLU A 17 2.31 -3.80 -10.25
C GLU A 17 1.13 -2.89 -9.94
N TYR A 18 0.36 -3.24 -8.91
CA TYR A 18 -0.74 -2.41 -8.45
C TYR A 18 -0.29 -1.62 -7.22
N PHE A 19 -0.19 -0.29 -7.38
CA PHE A 19 0.27 0.58 -6.32
C PHE A 19 -0.87 0.92 -5.35
N LEU A 20 -0.64 0.67 -4.05
CA LEU A 20 -1.52 1.07 -2.97
C LEU A 20 -1.02 2.38 -2.37
N ASP A 21 -1.75 3.46 -2.65
CA ASP A 21 -1.56 4.75 -1.98
C ASP A 21 -2.19 4.73 -0.57
N ALA A 22 -1.90 5.77 0.21
CA ALA A 22 -2.37 5.93 1.58
C ALA A 22 -3.90 5.92 1.67
N GLY A 23 -4.59 6.40 0.63
CA GLY A 23 -6.06 6.45 0.61
C GLY A 23 -6.66 5.06 0.49
N LYS A 24 -6.14 4.24 -0.44
CA LYS A 24 -6.50 2.82 -0.59
C LYS A 24 -6.15 2.04 0.67
N ILE A 25 -4.98 2.27 1.25
CA ILE A 25 -4.59 1.61 2.51
C ILE A 25 -5.55 2.00 3.63
N LEU A 26 -5.82 3.29 3.82
CA LEU A 26 -6.73 3.78 4.85
C LEU A 26 -8.14 3.19 4.67
N ARG A 27 -8.69 3.24 3.46
CA ARG A 27 -9.98 2.64 3.12
C ARG A 27 -10.01 1.14 3.43
N TYR A 28 -8.94 0.42 3.12
CA TYR A 28 -8.83 -0.98 3.50
C TYR A 28 -8.62 -1.20 5.00
N LEU A 29 -8.07 -0.26 5.77
CA LEU A 29 -7.87 -0.47 7.20
C LEU A 29 -9.11 -0.19 8.05
N ILE A 30 -9.90 0.81 7.65
CA ILE A 30 -11.02 1.33 8.46
C ILE A 30 -12.35 1.51 7.72
N GLY A 31 -12.36 1.36 6.39
CA GLY A 31 -13.57 1.45 5.56
C GLY A 31 -14.21 0.10 5.26
N ASN A 32 -15.30 0.13 4.50
CA ASN A 32 -16.11 -1.04 4.12
C ASN A 32 -16.15 -1.25 2.59
N ASP A 33 -14.98 -1.22 1.94
CA ASP A 33 -14.88 -1.44 0.49
C ASP A 33 -14.67 -2.93 0.18
N GLU A 34 -15.77 -3.67 0.02
CA GLU A 34 -15.74 -5.12 -0.25
C GLU A 34 -14.90 -5.51 -1.47
N LYS A 35 -14.84 -4.63 -2.48
CA LYS A 35 -14.05 -4.87 -3.70
C LYS A 35 -12.56 -4.79 -3.38
N LEU A 36 -12.16 -3.75 -2.65
CA LEU A 36 -10.77 -3.59 -2.21
C LEU A 36 -10.35 -4.70 -1.24
N ASP A 37 -11.25 -5.11 -0.35
CA ASP A 37 -11.04 -6.22 0.58
C ASP A 37 -10.78 -7.52 -0.16
N THR A 38 -11.63 -7.85 -1.12
CA THR A 38 -11.46 -9.03 -1.97
C THR A 38 -10.17 -8.95 -2.77
N LEU A 39 -9.84 -7.77 -3.31
CA LEU A 39 -8.62 -7.56 -4.09
C LEU A 39 -7.36 -7.84 -3.26
N ILE A 40 -7.28 -7.30 -2.04
CA ILE A 40 -6.09 -7.44 -1.17
C ILE A 40 -6.04 -8.82 -0.52
N ILE A 41 -7.17 -9.33 -0.01
CA ILE A 41 -7.21 -10.59 0.75
C ILE A 41 -7.08 -11.80 -0.17
N CYS A 42 -7.88 -11.83 -1.25
CA CYS A 42 -7.96 -13.00 -2.14
C CYS A 42 -6.96 -12.92 -3.29
N ASN A 43 -6.56 -11.71 -3.70
CA ASN A 43 -5.71 -11.46 -4.86
C ASN A 43 -6.05 -12.34 -6.08
N PRO A 44 -7.31 -12.31 -6.57
CA PRO A 44 -7.78 -13.23 -7.61
C PRO A 44 -7.00 -13.10 -8.91
N TYR A 45 -6.42 -11.93 -9.16
CA TYR A 45 -5.63 -11.63 -10.35
C TYR A 45 -4.13 -11.93 -10.20
N ARG A 46 -3.70 -12.47 -9.05
CA ARG A 46 -2.29 -12.70 -8.69
C ARG A 46 -1.42 -11.47 -8.97
N GLN A 47 -1.98 -10.28 -8.72
CA GLN A 47 -1.31 -9.01 -8.92
C GLN A 47 -0.23 -8.82 -7.85
N ARG A 48 0.83 -8.11 -8.23
CA ARG A 48 1.87 -7.72 -7.29
C ARG A 48 1.48 -6.37 -6.68
N PHE A 49 1.03 -6.38 -5.43
CA PHE A 49 0.78 -5.13 -4.72
C PHE A 49 2.09 -4.53 -4.23
N VAL A 50 2.23 -3.22 -4.45
CA VAL A 50 3.40 -2.45 -4.04
C VAL A 50 2.95 -1.18 -3.33
N THR A 51 3.72 -0.72 -2.35
CA THR A 51 3.50 0.57 -1.69
C THR A 51 4.83 1.13 -1.19
N THR A 52 4.80 2.28 -0.54
CA THR A 52 5.94 2.81 0.21
C THR A 52 5.67 2.88 1.70
N ASP A 53 6.73 2.91 2.49
CA ASP A 53 6.62 3.14 3.94
C ASP A 53 6.06 4.54 4.28
N GLN A 54 6.16 5.50 3.36
CA GLN A 54 5.48 6.80 3.46
C GLN A 54 3.97 6.68 3.38
N GLU A 55 3.45 5.94 2.39
CA GLU A 55 2.00 5.73 2.23
C GLU A 55 1.42 4.98 3.43
N VAL A 56 2.14 3.96 3.92
CA VAL A 56 1.76 3.23 5.14
C VAL A 56 1.75 4.16 6.35
N TYR A 57 2.77 4.99 6.52
CA TYR A 57 2.84 5.97 7.59
C TYR A 57 1.67 6.97 7.54
N HIS A 58 1.37 7.52 6.37
CA HIS A 58 0.28 8.46 6.17
C HIS A 58 -1.08 7.83 6.44
N ALA A 59 -1.32 6.60 5.98
CA ALA A 59 -2.55 5.89 6.25
C ALA A 59 -2.72 5.58 7.73
N LEU A 60 -1.72 4.97 8.38
CA LEU A 60 -1.78 4.62 9.80
C LEU A 60 -1.91 5.85 10.70
N GLY A 61 -1.17 6.92 10.41
CA GLY A 61 -1.26 8.18 11.15
C GLY A 61 -2.58 8.93 10.95
N SER A 62 -3.37 8.55 9.94
CA SER A 62 -4.70 9.12 9.69
C SER A 62 -5.83 8.33 10.34
N VAL A 63 -5.55 7.19 10.98
CA VAL A 63 -6.51 6.44 11.79
C VAL A 63 -6.77 7.20 13.10
N LYS A 64 -8.04 7.34 13.46
CA LYS A 64 -8.53 8.02 14.67
C LYS A 64 -9.06 6.98 15.67
N GLU A 65 -9.14 7.34 16.94
CA GLU A 65 -9.57 6.43 18.03
C GLU A 65 -10.98 5.85 17.84
N TYR A 66 -11.86 6.60 17.17
CA TYR A 66 -13.23 6.20 16.88
C TYR A 66 -13.36 5.34 15.61
N ASP A 67 -12.28 5.14 14.85
CA ASP A 67 -12.33 4.32 13.63
C ASP A 67 -12.34 2.83 14.01
N THR A 68 -13.01 2.01 13.19
CA THR A 68 -13.06 0.55 13.39
C THR A 68 -11.79 -0.11 12.83
N PHE A 69 -10.64 0.23 13.40
CA PHE A 69 -9.36 -0.34 13.00
C PHE A 69 -9.23 -1.78 13.49
N ARG A 70 -8.82 -2.69 12.59
CA ARG A 70 -8.61 -4.11 12.94
C ARG A 70 -7.19 -4.54 12.61
N LEU A 71 -6.43 -4.96 13.62
CA LEU A 71 -5.02 -5.37 13.48
C LEU A 71 -4.83 -6.51 12.47
N ASN A 72 -5.76 -7.46 12.39
CA ASN A 72 -5.69 -8.56 11.42
C ASN A 72 -5.70 -8.07 9.96
N ARG A 73 -6.41 -6.97 9.66
CA ARG A 73 -6.40 -6.35 8.33
C ARG A 73 -5.02 -5.78 8.02
N LEU A 74 -4.39 -5.09 8.98
CA LEU A 74 -3.02 -4.60 8.84
C LEU A 74 -2.02 -5.74 8.62
N SER A 75 -2.11 -6.83 9.39
CA SER A 75 -1.26 -8.01 9.19
C SER A 75 -1.41 -8.57 7.77
N LYS A 76 -2.66 -8.69 7.27
CA LYS A 76 -2.92 -9.19 5.92
C LYS A 76 -2.40 -8.23 4.83
N LEU A 77 -2.48 -6.92 5.05
CA LEU A 77 -1.88 -5.93 4.15
C LEU A 77 -0.39 -6.18 3.98
N PHE A 78 0.35 -6.34 5.08
CA PHE A 78 1.79 -6.60 5.02
C PHE A 78 2.17 -7.97 4.44
N GLU A 79 1.29 -8.96 4.54
CA GLU A 79 1.46 -10.23 3.84
C GLU A 79 1.32 -10.07 2.32
N ALA A 80 0.35 -9.27 1.87
CA ALA A 80 0.00 -9.14 0.46
C ALA A 80 0.85 -8.11 -0.31
N VAL A 81 1.46 -7.14 0.38
CA VAL A 81 2.06 -5.95 -0.23
C VAL A 81 3.56 -5.91 -0.06
N SER A 82 4.28 -5.62 -1.15
CA SER A 82 5.71 -5.30 -1.09
C SER A 82 5.91 -3.82 -0.74
N VAL A 83 6.36 -3.54 0.48
CA VAL A 83 6.65 -2.18 0.96
C VAL A 83 8.06 -1.76 0.53
N ARG A 84 8.18 -0.59 -0.09
CA ARG A 84 9.44 0.03 -0.50
C ARG A 84 9.77 1.19 0.42
N THR A 85 11.03 1.32 0.82
CA THR A 85 11.48 2.47 1.62
C THR A 85 11.69 3.68 0.72
N VAL A 86 11.17 4.84 1.12
CA VAL A 86 11.55 6.13 0.52
C VAL A 86 12.63 6.83 1.35
N ALA A 87 13.59 7.46 0.67
CA ALA A 87 14.74 8.11 1.32
C ALA A 87 14.36 9.39 2.09
N ARG A 88 13.34 10.11 1.62
CA ARG A 88 12.85 11.34 2.24
C ARG A 88 11.38 11.17 2.58
N LYS A 89 11.08 11.21 3.87
CA LYS A 89 9.71 11.12 4.36
C LYS A 89 9.10 12.50 4.50
N GLN A 90 7.87 12.66 4.04
CA GLN A 90 7.11 13.87 4.27
C GLN A 90 6.42 13.77 5.63
N LEU A 91 6.48 14.85 6.41
CA LEU A 91 5.76 14.91 7.68
C LEU A 91 4.25 14.80 7.42
N LEU A 92 3.55 14.01 8.23
CA LEU A 92 2.10 14.00 8.21
C LEU A 92 1.58 15.25 8.96
N THR A 93 0.81 16.09 8.26
CA THR A 93 0.18 17.28 8.84
C THR A 93 -1.32 17.06 8.99
N ASP A 94 -1.97 17.80 9.88
CA ASP A 94 -3.43 17.70 10.08
C ASP A 94 -4.18 17.96 8.77
N ASP A 95 -3.77 18.97 7.99
CA ASP A 95 -4.33 19.23 6.65
C ASP A 95 -4.19 18.04 5.70
N THR A 96 -3.08 17.31 5.78
CA THR A 96 -2.86 16.09 4.99
C THR A 96 -3.80 14.98 5.44
N VAL A 97 -3.96 14.81 6.76
CA VAL A 97 -4.87 13.81 7.35
C VAL A 97 -6.30 14.09 6.91
N ASP A 98 -6.76 15.34 7.03
CA ASP A 98 -8.13 15.73 6.72
C ASP A 98 -8.45 15.52 5.24
N LYS A 99 -7.54 15.91 4.35
CA LYS A 99 -7.66 15.66 2.91
C LYS A 99 -7.69 14.16 2.60
N LEU A 100 -6.76 13.39 3.17
CA LEU A 100 -6.68 11.96 2.94
C LEU A 100 -7.97 11.26 3.38
N ARG A 101 -8.50 11.61 4.55
CA ARG A 101 -9.76 11.06 5.06
C ARG A 101 -10.94 11.46 4.20
N ALA A 102 -11.02 12.73 3.78
CA ALA A 102 -12.09 13.23 2.94
C ALA A 102 -12.15 12.55 1.56
N ASP A 103 -11.02 12.13 1.02
CA ASP A 103 -10.97 11.42 -0.27
C ASP A 103 -11.12 9.90 -0.10
N ALA A 104 -10.49 9.32 0.93
CA ALA A 104 -10.50 7.87 1.15
C ALA A 104 -11.86 7.35 1.61
N LEU A 105 -12.61 8.13 2.41
CA LEU A 105 -13.85 7.70 3.05
C LEU A 105 -15.11 8.32 2.41
N ARG A 106 -14.97 8.98 1.26
CA ARG A 106 -16.12 9.41 0.46
C ARG A 106 -16.78 8.18 -0.17
N GLU A 107 -18.09 8.06 0.01
CA GLU A 107 -18.94 6.99 -0.55
C GLU A 107 -18.88 6.94 -2.08
#